data_AF-A0A7C4B5G0-F1
#
_entry.id   AF-A0A7C4B5G0-F1
#
_cell.length_a   1.000
_cell.length_b   1.000
_cell.length_c   1.000
_cell.angle_alpha   90.00
_cell.angle_beta   90.00
_cell.angle_gamma   90.00
#
_symmetry.space_group_name_H-M   'P 1'
#
loop_
_entity.id
_entity.type
_entity.pdbx_description
1 polymer ?
#
loop_
_entity_poly.entity_id
_entity_poly.type
_entity_poly.pdbx_seq_one_letter_code
_entity_poly.pdbx_strand_id
1 'polypeptide(L)'
;MWLITTMLCAVLATLAYIVLERKTNTGKKYKVHYLALMLWGAALMILVDHTIGYLQEGGDFIEFETDGLVPNATLLGMLMLLPVLGVWAGALGLERLKENKERR
;
A
#
# COMPACT_ATOMS: atom_id res chain seq x y z
N MET A 1 15.08 -1.94 0.24
CA MET A 1 14.36 -0.64 0.42
C MET A 1 12.83 -0.71 0.27
N TRP A 2 12.29 -1.63 -0.52
CA TRP A 2 10.85 -1.62 -0.82
C TRP A 2 9.97 -1.88 0.42
N LEU A 3 10.45 -2.71 1.36
CA LEU A 3 9.85 -2.90 2.68
C LEU A 3 9.64 -1.58 3.43
N ILE A 4 10.68 -0.74 3.50
CA ILE A 4 10.62 0.56 4.20
C ILE A 4 9.62 1.48 3.52
N THR A 5 9.64 1.56 2.19
CA THR A 5 8.69 2.41 1.45
C THR A 5 7.24 1.95 1.63
N THR A 6 6.96 0.65 1.56
CA THR A 6 5.60 0.12 1.73
C THR A 6 5.12 0.26 3.17
N MET A 7 6.01 0.06 4.15
CA MET A 7 5.70 0.24 5.57
C MET A 7 5.43 1.72 5.89
N LEU A 8 6.22 2.64 5.35
CA LEU A 8 6.00 4.08 5.49
C LEU A 8 4.67 4.50 4.84
N CYS A 9 4.34 3.97 3.66
CA CYS A 9 3.05 4.18 3.02
C CYS A 9 1.88 3.59 3.83
N ALA A 10 2.05 2.41 4.45
CA ALA A 10 1.03 1.83 5.32
C ALA A 10 0.76 2.72 6.54
N VAL A 11 1.82 3.24 7.17
CA VAL A 11 1.70 4.20 8.27
C VAL A 11 1.02 5.49 7.82
N LEU A 12 1.42 6.07 6.68
CA LEU A 12 0.78 7.25 6.12
C LEU A 12 -0.70 7.01 5.78
N ALA A 13 -1.06 5.83 5.25
CA ALA A 13 -2.44 5.48 4.96
C ALA A 13 -3.28 5.32 6.24
N THR A 14 -2.70 4.75 7.31
CA THR A 14 -3.35 4.68 8.62
C THR A 14 -3.51 6.08 9.24
N LEU A 15 -2.49 6.94 9.14
CA LEU A 15 -2.59 8.33 9.58
C LEU A 15 -3.66 9.08 8.78
N ALA A 16 -3.69 8.92 7.46
CA ALA A 16 -4.71 9.50 6.60
C ALA A 16 -6.10 9.00 6.99
N TYR A 17 -6.27 7.71 7.29
CA TYR A 17 -7.53 7.15 7.79
C TYR A 17 -7.97 7.84 9.09
N ILE A 18 -7.10 7.90 10.10
CA ILE A 18 -7.42 8.49 11.41
C ILE A 18 -7.76 9.98 11.27
N VAL A 19 -6.98 10.73 10.48
CA VAL A 19 -7.21 12.17 10.28
C VAL A 19 -8.49 12.43 9.49
N LEU A 20 -8.76 11.67 8.42
CA LEU A 20 -9.97 11.83 7.59
C LEU A 20 -11.24 11.35 8.30
N GLU A 21 -11.13 10.35 9.17
CA GLU A 21 -12.22 9.91 10.04
C GLU A 21 -12.52 10.98 11.09
N ARG A 22 -11.48 11.48 11.79
CA ARG A 22 -11.63 12.46 12.87
C ARG A 22 -12.02 13.86 12.40
N LYS A 23 -11.55 14.32 11.23
CA LYS A 23 -11.74 15.70 10.74
C LYS A 23 -12.99 15.86 9.87
N THR A 24 -13.36 14.84 9.11
CA THR A 24 -14.36 15.00 8.03
C THR A 24 -15.47 13.94 8.08
N ASN A 25 -15.45 12.98 9.01
CA ASN A 25 -16.35 11.80 9.05
C ASN A 25 -16.51 11.14 7.66
N THR A 26 -15.50 11.27 6.80
CA THR A 26 -15.51 10.83 5.40
C THR A 26 -14.61 9.61 5.19
N GLY A 27 -13.89 9.18 6.23
CA GLY A 27 -13.06 7.96 6.22
C GLY A 27 -13.84 6.70 5.80
N LYS A 28 -15.13 6.62 6.17
CA LYS A 28 -16.05 5.56 5.70
C LYS A 28 -16.49 5.74 4.25
N LYS A 29 -16.70 6.98 3.79
CA LYS A 29 -17.15 7.29 2.43
C LYS A 29 -16.06 7.06 1.37
N TYR A 30 -14.79 7.24 1.72
CA TYR A 30 -13.66 6.95 0.82
C TYR A 30 -13.01 5.59 1.08
N LYS A 31 -13.55 4.78 2.00
CA LYS A 31 -13.07 3.42 2.27
C LYS A 31 -11.56 3.34 2.52
N VAL A 32 -11.00 4.36 3.18
CA VAL A 32 -9.55 4.46 3.40
C VAL A 32 -9.05 3.36 4.34
N HIS A 33 -9.93 2.79 5.18
CA HIS A 33 -9.62 1.60 5.98
C HIS A 33 -9.25 0.38 5.13
N TYR A 34 -9.91 0.16 3.98
CA TYR A 34 -9.54 -0.92 3.07
C TYR A 34 -8.16 -0.69 2.45
N LEU A 35 -7.85 0.56 2.08
CA LEU A 35 -6.53 0.92 1.58
C LEU A 35 -5.44 0.69 2.63
N ALA A 36 -5.67 1.11 3.87
CA ALA A 36 -4.76 0.87 4.98
C ALA A 36 -4.54 -0.63 5.22
N LEU A 37 -5.62 -1.43 5.22
CA LEU A 37 -5.53 -2.88 5.37
C LEU A 37 -4.73 -3.54 4.25
N MET A 38 -4.97 -3.13 2.99
CA MET A 38 -4.21 -3.62 1.83
C MET A 38 -2.72 -3.29 1.93
N LEU A 39 -2.37 -2.06 2.36
CA LEU A 39 -0.97 -1.65 2.52
C LEU A 39 -0.28 -2.36 3.68
N TRP A 40 -0.97 -2.59 4.81
CA TRP A 40 -0.44 -3.40 5.91
C TRP A 40 -0.26 -4.87 5.52
N GLY A 41 -1.21 -5.45 4.78
CA GLY A 41 -1.08 -6.81 4.25
C GLY A 41 0.11 -6.94 3.30
N ALA A 42 0.27 -5.99 2.38
CA ALA A 42 1.42 -5.93 1.49
C ALA A 42 2.73 -5.82 2.30
N ALA A 43 2.82 -4.86 3.24
CA ALA A 43 4.02 -4.68 4.07
C ALA A 43 4.40 -5.97 4.83
N LEU A 44 3.42 -6.73 5.34
CA LEU A 44 3.67 -8.01 6.01
C LEU A 44 4.15 -9.10 5.04
N MET A 45 3.52 -9.24 3.87
CA MET A 45 3.98 -10.20 2.85
C MET A 45 5.43 -9.95 2.45
N ILE A 46 5.76 -8.67 2.26
CA ILE A 46 7.09 -8.20 1.91
C ILE A 46 8.09 -8.46 3.04
N LEU A 47 7.68 -8.24 4.30
CA LEU A 47 8.50 -8.53 5.46
C LEU A 47 8.83 -10.00 5.58
N VAL A 48 7.84 -10.88 5.38
CA VAL A 48 8.05 -12.32 5.40
C VAL A 48 9.00 -12.74 4.27
N ASP A 49 8.79 -12.24 3.06
CA ASP A 49 9.63 -12.53 1.89
C ASP A 49 11.09 -12.14 2.13
N HIS A 50 11.35 -10.89 2.57
CA HIS A 50 12.70 -10.45 2.93
C HIS A 50 13.30 -11.22 4.10
N THR A 51 12.49 -11.59 5.10
CA THR A 51 12.99 -12.35 6.25
C THR A 51 13.45 -13.74 5.82
N ILE A 52 12.68 -14.42 4.96
CA ILE A 52 13.04 -15.74 4.43
C ILE A 52 14.27 -15.63 3.52
N GLY A 53 14.30 -14.67 2.60
CA GLY A 53 15.45 -14.44 1.71
C GLY A 53 16.73 -14.18 2.49
N TYR A 54 16.68 -13.31 3.50
CA TYR A 54 17.82 -13.04 4.38
C TYR A 54 18.32 -14.30 5.12
N LEU A 55 17.40 -15.13 5.63
CA LEU A 55 17.74 -16.35 6.37
C LEU A 55 18.28 -17.46 5.47
N GLN A 56 17.89 -17.52 4.19
CA GLN A 56 18.30 -18.58 3.26
C GLN A 56 19.56 -18.24 2.47
N GLU A 57 19.63 -17.03 1.92
CA GLU A 57 20.70 -16.66 0.97
C GLU A 57 21.86 -15.97 1.68
N GLY A 58 21.61 -15.32 2.82
CA GLY A 58 22.60 -14.53 3.53
C GLY A 58 22.99 -13.28 2.74
N GLY A 59 22.82 -12.10 3.33
CA GLY A 59 23.05 -10.81 2.66
C GLY A 59 22.68 -9.66 3.58
N ASP A 60 22.54 -8.45 3.05
CA ASP A 60 22.06 -7.32 3.83
C ASP A 60 20.53 -7.36 3.95
N PHE A 61 20.00 -7.25 5.17
CA PHE A 61 18.54 -7.21 5.40
C PHE A 61 17.88 -5.97 4.75
N ILE A 62 18.66 -4.92 4.54
CA ILE A 62 18.23 -3.69 3.91
C ILE A 62 19.21 -3.35 2.77
N GLU A 63 18.90 -3.85 1.59
CA GLU A 63 19.64 -3.50 0.37
C GLU A 63 19.17 -2.13 -0.16
N PHE A 64 20.13 -1.23 -0.40
CA PHE A 64 19.93 0.11 -0.95
C PHE A 64 20.05 0.15 -2.48
N GLU A 65 20.75 -0.80 -3.09
CA GLU A 65 20.86 -0.98 -4.53
C GLU A 65 20.10 -2.24 -4.96
N THR A 66 19.46 -2.21 -6.13
CA THR A 66 18.78 -3.38 -6.70
C THR A 66 19.46 -3.76 -8.01
N ASP A 67 19.94 -5.00 -8.13
CA ASP A 67 20.62 -5.51 -9.33
C ASP A 67 19.63 -5.99 -10.41
N GLY A 68 18.50 -5.28 -10.55
CA GLY A 68 17.35 -5.66 -11.39
C GLY A 68 17.01 -4.62 -12.46
N LEU A 69 15.89 -4.82 -13.16
CA LEU A 69 15.39 -3.93 -14.23
C LEU A 69 15.24 -2.46 -13.80
N VAL A 70 15.09 -2.22 -12.49
CA VAL A 70 15.07 -0.90 -11.87
C VAL A 70 16.25 -0.82 -10.90
N PRO A 71 17.32 -0.08 -11.23
CA PRO A 71 18.51 0.01 -10.38
C PRO A 71 18.28 0.82 -9.08
N ASN A 72 17.11 1.45 -8.94
CA ASN A 72 16.74 2.21 -7.75
C ASN A 72 15.63 1.50 -6.97
N ALA A 73 16.01 0.91 -5.84
CA ALA A 73 15.11 0.14 -4.98
C ALA A 73 13.95 0.98 -4.40
N THR A 74 14.12 2.31 -4.31
CA THR A 74 13.09 3.27 -3.89
C THR A 74 12.03 3.46 -4.98
N LEU A 75 12.46 3.53 -6.23
CA LEU A 75 11.55 3.66 -7.38
C LEU A 75 10.73 2.39 -7.56
N LEU A 76 11.35 1.22 -7.38
CA LEU A 76 10.64 -0.07 -7.40
C LEU A 76 9.57 -0.14 -6.32
N GLY A 77 9.89 0.31 -5.09
CA GLY A 77 8.91 0.41 -4.00
C GLY A 77 7.72 1.31 -4.32
N MET A 78 7.94 2.45 -4.99
CA MET A 78 6.85 3.32 -5.46
C MET A 78 6.01 2.67 -6.56
N LEU A 79 6.63 1.97 -7.51
CA LEU A 79 5.92 1.26 -8.58
C LEU A 79 4.99 0.17 -8.04
N MET A 80 5.41 -0.53 -6.98
CA MET A 80 4.59 -1.57 -6.32
C MET A 80 3.31 -1.00 -5.68
N LEU A 81 3.22 0.30 -5.43
CA LEU A 81 2.01 0.93 -4.89
C LEU A 81 0.94 1.20 -5.96
N LEU A 82 1.34 1.32 -7.23
CA LEU A 82 0.41 1.59 -8.34
C LEU A 82 -0.72 0.55 -8.45
N PRO A 83 -0.48 -0.77 -8.41
CA PRO A 83 -1.56 -1.74 -8.48
C PRO A 83 -2.49 -1.67 -7.25
N VAL A 84 -1.95 -1.43 -6.05
CA VAL A 84 -2.77 -1.29 -4.82
C VAL A 84 -3.68 -0.07 -4.93
N LEU A 85 -3.14 1.07 -5.37
CA LEU A 85 -3.91 2.28 -5.61
C LEU A 85 -4.93 2.09 -6.74
N GLY A 86 -4.58 1.37 -7.80
CA GLY A 86 -5.47 1.03 -8.90
C GLY A 86 -6.68 0.20 -8.46
N VAL A 87 -6.46 -0.84 -7.66
CA VAL A 87 -7.54 -1.65 -7.08
C VAL A 87 -8.43 -0.81 -6.18
N TRP A 88 -7.85 0.02 -5.31
CA TRP A 88 -8.63 0.89 -4.44
C TRP A 88 -9.45 1.94 -5.22
N ALA A 89 -8.84 2.59 -6.22
CA ALA A 89 -9.53 3.56 -7.06
C ALA A 89 -10.66 2.90 -7.88
N GLY A 90 -10.43 1.70 -8.40
CA GLY A 90 -11.44 0.90 -9.09
C GLY A 90 -12.61 0.54 -8.16
N ALA A 91 -12.34 0.05 -6.95
CA ALA A 91 -13.35 -0.25 -5.96
C ALA A 91 -14.20 0.99 -5.60
N LEU A 92 -13.56 2.14 -5.40
CA LEU A 92 -14.25 3.40 -5.11
C LEU A 92 -15.12 3.87 -6.30
N GLY A 93 -14.61 3.71 -7.52
CA GLY A 93 -15.33 4.06 -8.75
C GLY A 93 -16.58 3.21 -8.95
N LEU A 94 -16.48 1.89 -8.76
CA LEU A 94 -17.61 0.96 -8.88
C LEU A 94 -18.71 1.26 -7.88
N GLU A 95 -18.36 1.62 -6.64
CA GLU A 95 -19.36 1.96 -5.63
C GLU A 95 -20.08 3.27 -5.92
N ARG A 96 -19.35 4.30 -6.39
CA ARG A 96 -19.99 5.55 -6.83
C ARG A 96 -20.97 5.33 -7.99
N LEU A 97 -20.62 4.44 -8.93
CA LEU A 97 -21.51 4.06 -10.02
C LEU A 97 -22.75 3.32 -9.52
N LYS A 98 -22.59 2.41 -8.55
CA LYS A 98 -23.70 1.69 -7.93
C LYS A 98 -24.65 2.63 -7.18
N GLU A 99 -24.14 3.52 -6.34
CA GLU A 99 -24.95 4.53 -5.64
C GLU A 99 -25.74 5.43 -6.59
N ASN A 100 -25.13 5.83 -7.72
CA ASN A 100 -25.81 6.66 -8.72
C ASN A 100 -26.92 5.91 -9.46
N LYS A 101 -26.80 4.59 -9.61
CA LYS A 101 -27.83 3.74 -10.22
C LYS A 101 -29.01 3.50 -9.29
N GLU A 102 -28.77 3.37 -7.99
CA GLU A 102 -29.84 3.19 -6.97
C GLU A 102 -30.61 4.49 -6.67
N ARG A 103 -30.07 5.66 -7.05
CA ARG A 103 -30.72 6.98 -6.91
C ARG A 103 -31.60 7.39 -8.10
N ARG A 104 -31.64 6.62 -9.19
CA ARG A 104 -32.47 6.88 -10.38
C ARG A 104 -33.63 5.91 -10.41
#